data_AF-A0A166GQ02-F1
#
_entry.id   AF-A0A166GQ02-F1
#
_cell.length_a   1.000
_cell.length_b   1.000
_cell.length_c   1.000
_cell.angle_alpha   90.00
_cell.angle_beta   90.00
_cell.angle_gamma   90.00
#
_symmetry.space_group_name_H-M   'P 1'
#
loop_
_entity.id
_entity.type
_entity.pdbx_description
1 polymer ?
#
loop_
_entity_poly.entity_id
_entity_poly.type
_entity_poly.pdbx_seq_one_letter_code
_entity_poly.pdbx_strand_id
1 'polypeptide(L)' 'MAFEDKMNQLKNSMSSKPAKNEPTAPRISKSYTLKQNIANELTRRAKEKELTASRYLEKLLKKEFNL' A
#
# COMPACT_ATOMS: atom_id res chain seq x y z
N MET A 1 33.36 -29.46 -13.74
CA MET A 1 33.00 -28.08 -14.11
C MET A 1 31.64 -27.68 -13.51
N ALA A 2 31.44 -27.79 -12.19
CA ALA A 2 30.14 -27.57 -11.57
C ALA A 2 29.78 -26.09 -11.31
N PHE A 3 30.77 -25.19 -11.38
CA PHE A 3 30.59 -23.76 -11.11
C PHE A 3 30.05 -23.00 -12.33
N GLU A 4 30.54 -23.34 -13.52
CA GLU A 4 30.11 -22.72 -14.78
C GLU A 4 28.64 -23.05 -15.11
N ASP A 5 28.22 -24.29 -14.88
CA ASP A 5 26.82 -24.70 -15.07
C ASP A 5 25.85 -23.95 -14.15
N LYS A 6 26.24 -23.71 -12.89
CA LYS A 6 25.44 -22.90 -11.96
C LYS A 6 25.38 -21.43 -12.37
N MET A 7 26.49 -20.87 -12.87
CA MET A 7 26.54 -19.48 -13.33
C MET A 7 25.65 -19.27 -14.57
N ASN A 8 25.62 -20.25 -15.48
CA ASN A 8 24.78 -20.23 -16.67
C ASN A 8 23.28 -20.35 -16.33
N GLN A 9 22.89 -21.18 -15.35
CA GLN A 9 21.51 -21.19 -14.85
C GLN A 9 21.09 -19.85 -14.27
N LEU A 10 21.99 -19.19 -13.52
CA LEU A 10 21.70 -17.93 -12.85
C LEU A 10 21.53 -16.78 -13.87
N LYS A 11 22.38 -16.74 -14.91
CA LYS A 11 22.23 -15.79 -16.03
C LYS A 11 20.92 -16.00 -16.81
N ASN A 12 20.51 -17.25 -17.02
CA ASN A 12 19.25 -17.55 -17.69
C ASN A 12 18.02 -17.15 -16.85
N SER A 13 18.10 -17.24 -15.51
CA SER A 13 17.03 -16.77 -14.62
C SER A 13 16.89 -15.25 -14.53
N MET A 14 17.98 -14.50 -14.76
CA MET A 14 17.96 -13.03 -14.75
C MET A 14 17.60 -12.43 -16.11
N SER A 15 17.57 -13.23 -17.18
CA SER A 15 17.06 -12.84 -18.49
C SER A 15 15.53 -12.97 -18.58
N SER A 16 14.80 -12.52 -17.55
CA SER A 16 13.39 -12.21 -17.74
C SER A 16 13.33 -10.92 -18.57
N LYS A 17 13.19 -11.06 -19.89
CA LYS A 17 12.83 -9.95 -20.77
C LYS A 17 11.67 -9.20 -20.10
N PRO A 18 11.75 -7.87 -19.89
CA PRO A 18 10.63 -7.14 -19.32
C PRO A 18 9.43 -7.39 -20.22
N ALA A 19 8.41 -8.03 -19.66
CA ALA A 19 7.15 -8.23 -20.36
C ALA A 19 6.70 -6.87 -20.88
N LYS A 20 6.49 -6.80 -22.20
CA LYS A 20 6.11 -5.60 -22.94
C LYS A 20 5.04 -4.83 -22.16
N ASN A 21 5.38 -3.60 -21.76
CA ASN A 21 4.52 -2.45 -21.55
C ASN A 21 3.00 -2.74 -21.50
N GLU A 22 2.53 -3.52 -20.54
CA GLU A 22 1.15 -3.37 -20.10
C GLU A 22 1.11 -2.08 -19.26
N PRO A 23 0.12 -1.19 -19.47
CA PRO A 23 -0.06 -0.04 -18.59
C PRO A 23 -0.32 -0.62 -17.20
N THR A 24 0.74 -0.70 -16.39
CA THR A 24 0.65 -1.17 -15.03
C THR A 24 -0.32 -0.22 -14.37
N ALA A 25 -1.55 -0.68 -14.11
CA ALA A 25 -2.53 0.12 -13.40
C ALA A 25 -1.82 0.69 -12.17
N PRO A 26 -1.90 2.02 -11.93
CA PRO A 26 -1.08 2.66 -10.92
C PRO A 26 -1.20 1.85 -9.64
N ARG A 27 -0.07 1.32 -9.16
CA ARG A 27 -0.04 0.46 -7.99
C ARG A 27 -0.50 1.32 -6.82
N ILE A 28 -1.80 1.29 -6.53
CA ILE A 28 -2.40 2.03 -5.43
C ILE A 28 -1.73 1.48 -4.18
N SER A 29 -0.85 2.27 -3.58
CA SER A 29 -0.27 1.94 -2.28
C SER A 29 -1.45 1.90 -1.32
N LYS A 30 -1.88 0.68 -0.93
CA LYS A 30 -3.06 0.46 -0.08
C LYS A 30 -2.92 1.08 1.32
N SER A 31 -1.73 1.56 1.67
CA SER A 31 -1.45 2.31 2.89
C SER A 31 -1.25 3.80 2.56
N TYR A 32 -2.10 4.64 3.14
CA TYR A 32 -1.96 6.09 3.13
C TYR A 32 -1.61 6.56 4.53
N THR A 33 -0.59 7.42 4.63
CA THR A 33 -0.24 8.09 5.89
C THR A 33 -0.90 9.46 5.90
N LEU A 34 -1.66 9.76 6.96
CA LEU A 34 -2.29 11.06 7.13
C LEU A 34 -1.23 12.12 7.48
N LYS A 35 -1.42 13.35 6.99
CA LYS A 35 -0.63 14.50 7.47
C LYS A 35 -0.89 14.72 8.96
N GLN A 36 0.14 15.18 9.68
CA GLN A 36 0.08 15.32 11.15
C GLN A 36 -1.09 16.18 11.64
N ASN A 37 -1.35 17.30 10.96
CA ASN A 37 -2.48 18.18 11.28
C ASN A 37 -3.83 17.47 11.17
N ILE A 38 -4.03 16.69 10.11
CA ILE A 38 -5.26 15.92 9.87
C ILE A 38 -5.40 14.79 10.91
N ALA A 39 -4.30 14.10 11.23
CA ALA A 39 -4.30 13.06 12.26
C ALA A 39 -4.66 13.61 13.65
N ASN A 40 -4.15 14.80 13.99
CA ASN A 40 -4.46 15.49 15.25
C ASN A 40 -5.93 15.88 15.33
N GLU A 41 -6.49 16.46 14.26
CA GLU A 41 -7.92 16.80 14.20
C GLU A 41 -8.81 15.57 14.31
N LEU A 42 -8.47 14.50 13.59
CA LEU A 42 -9.19 13.24 13.64
C LEU A 42 -9.21 12.66 15.05
N THR A 43 -8.07 12.70 15.75
CA THR A 43 -7.96 12.24 17.13
C THR A 43 -8.78 13.12 18.09
N ARG A 44 -8.78 14.44 17.90
CA ARG A 44 -9.58 15.37 18.72
C ARG A 44 -11.08 15.09 18.56
N ARG A 45 -11.57 15.00 17.32
CA ARG A 45 -12.98 14.71 17.02
C ARG A 45 -13.41 13.31 17.45
N ALA A 46 -12.49 12.34 17.41
CA ALA A 46 -12.75 10.99 17.92
C ALA A 46 -12.95 11.01 19.45
N LYS A 47 -12.10 11.74 20.19
CA LYS A 47 -12.22 11.90 21.65
C LYS A 47 -13.53 12.59 22.04
N GLU A 48 -13.96 13.61 21.31
CA GLU A 48 -15.26 14.29 21.53
C GLU A 48 -16.47 13.34 21.43
N LYS A 49 -16.32 12.21 20.71
CA LYS A 49 -17.35 11.19 20.55
C LYS A 49 -17.11 9.93 21.37
N GLU A 50 -16.13 9.96 22.28
CA GLU A 50 -15.72 8.81 23.09
C GLU A 50 -15.32 7.58 22.25
N LEU A 51 -14.78 7.81 21.05
CA LEU A 51 -14.34 6.76 20.13
C LEU A 51 -12.82 6.78 19.96
N THR A 52 -12.27 5.61 19.60
CA THR A 52 -10.88 5.55 19.12
C THR A 52 -10.77 6.18 17.73
N ALA A 53 -9.60 6.71 17.40
CA ALA A 53 -9.32 7.33 16.10
C ALA A 53 -9.67 6.40 14.92
N SER A 54 -9.35 5.11 15.02
CA SER A 54 -9.68 4.11 13.99
C SER A 54 -11.18 3.89 13.82
N ARG A 55 -11.93 3.70 14.92
CA ARG A 55 -13.39 3.55 14.88
C ARG A 55 -14.08 4.79 14.32
N TYR A 56 -13.58 5.97 14.69
CA TYR A 56 -14.13 7.22 14.18
C TYR A 56 -13.86 7.38 12.68
N LEU A 57 -12.66 7.05 12.22
CA LEU A 57 -12.32 7.04 10.79
C LEU A 57 -13.21 6.06 10.01
N GLU A 58 -13.40 4.83 10.51
CA GLU A 58 -14.27 3.83 9.88
C GLU A 58 -15.70 4.36 9.71
N LYS A 59 -16.27 5.00 10.74
CA LYS A 59 -17.62 5.58 10.68
C LYS A 59 -17.72 6.69 9.63
N LEU A 60 -16.68 7.51 9.49
CA LEU A 60 -16.62 8.53 8.44
C LEU A 60 -16.56 7.89 7.05
N LEU A 61 -15.70 6.89 6.86
CA LEU A 61 -15.57 6.21 5.57
C LEU A 61 -16.87 5.51 5.16
N LYS A 62 -17.56 4.83 6.08
CA LYS A 62 -18.88 4.22 5.79
C LYS A 62 -19.91 5.25 5.35
N LYS A 63 -19.91 6.43 5.99
CA LYS A 63 -20.83 7.52 5.65
C LYS A 63 -20.56 8.12 4.26
N GLU A 64 -19.30 8.38 3.94
CA GLU A 64 -18.93 9.05 2.68
C GLU A 64 -19.00 8.11 1.46
N PHE A 65 -18.73 6.82 1.66
CA PHE A 65 -18.65 5.84 0.58
C PHE A 65 -19.84 4.87 0.51
N ASN A 66 -20.86 5.04 1.35
CA ASN A 66 -21.98 4.09 1.50
C ASN A 66 -21.49 2.62 1.59
N LEU A 67 -20.43 2.40 2.38
CA LEU A 67 -19.85 1.07 2.65
C LEU A 67 -20.57 0.35 3.78
#